data_AF-A0A852J0D4-F1
#
_entry.id   AF-A0A852J0D4-F1
#
_cell.length_a   1.000
_cell.length_b   1.000
_cell.length_c   1.000
_cell.angle_alpha   90.00
_cell.angle_beta   90.00
_cell.angle_gamma   90.00
#
_symmetry.space_group_name_H-M   'P 1'
#
loop_
_entity.id
_entity.type
_entity.pdbx_description
1 polymer ?
#
loop_
_entity_poly.entity_id
_entity_poly.type
_entity_poly.pdbx_seq_one_letter_code
_entity_poly.pdbx_strand_id
1 'polypeptide(L)'
;DYAMNYWKDNGAPAEKLLVGFPTYGHNFILQNPSDTAVGAPATGPGPAGPYTRQSGFLAYYEICTFLSDGATQAWDAPQDVPYAYKGNEWVGYDNIKSFNLKVDWLKKSKFGGAMVWALDMDDFTGTFCKEGKYPLISTLKKGLGLDSGDCVPPAEPNPPVTEAPPSQGGGSGGSGGSGFCAGKANGVYADPADKRNFYNCVNGNSYLQSCQAGLVFDPSCSCCNWA
;
A
#
# COMPACT_ATOMS: atom_id res chain seq x y z
N ASP A 1 -10.14 2.42 -18.27
CA ASP A 1 -11.42 2.07 -18.92
C ASP A 1 -11.35 0.74 -19.67
N TYR A 2 -10.74 0.70 -20.86
CA TYR A 2 -10.73 -0.47 -21.76
C TYR A 2 -10.41 -1.80 -21.06
N ALA A 3 -9.35 -1.86 -20.24
CA ALA A 3 -8.94 -3.10 -19.57
C ALA A 3 -10.06 -3.72 -18.71
N MET A 4 -10.82 -2.91 -17.96
CA MET A 4 -11.89 -3.42 -17.11
C MET A 4 -13.12 -3.83 -17.92
N ASN A 5 -13.44 -3.06 -18.97
CA ASN A 5 -14.52 -3.42 -19.90
C ASN A 5 -14.18 -4.71 -20.66
N TYR A 6 -12.93 -4.89 -21.07
CA TYR A 6 -12.47 -6.13 -21.69
C TYR A 6 -12.74 -7.35 -20.79
N TRP A 7 -12.35 -7.31 -19.51
CA TRP A 7 -12.62 -8.41 -18.58
C TRP A 7 -14.11 -8.68 -18.41
N LYS A 8 -14.90 -7.61 -18.28
CA LYS A 8 -16.35 -7.67 -18.14
C LYS A 8 -17.02 -8.30 -19.37
N ASP A 9 -16.67 -7.81 -20.55
CA ASP A 9 -17.24 -8.23 -21.83
C ASP A 9 -16.83 -9.67 -22.20
N ASN A 10 -15.73 -10.17 -21.62
CA ASN A 10 -15.27 -11.55 -21.74
C ASN A 10 -15.73 -12.47 -20.59
N GLY A 11 -16.73 -12.04 -19.81
CA GLY A 11 -17.48 -12.93 -18.91
C GLY A 11 -17.14 -12.82 -17.43
N ALA A 12 -16.26 -11.91 -17.02
CA ALA A 12 -16.06 -11.63 -15.60
C ALA A 12 -17.21 -10.76 -15.04
N PRO A 13 -17.95 -11.21 -14.01
CA PRO A 13 -19.00 -10.40 -13.41
C PRO A 13 -18.45 -9.09 -12.85
N ALA A 14 -19.12 -7.97 -13.14
CA ALA A 14 -18.63 -6.63 -12.78
C ALA A 14 -18.43 -6.48 -11.26
N GLU A 15 -19.34 -7.03 -10.46
CA GLU A 15 -19.30 -7.05 -9.01
C GLU A 15 -18.15 -7.87 -8.40
N LYS A 16 -17.47 -8.70 -9.21
CA LYS A 16 -16.26 -9.43 -8.80
C LYS A 16 -14.97 -8.78 -9.30
N LEU A 17 -15.06 -7.77 -10.15
CA LEU A 17 -13.91 -7.07 -10.70
C LEU A 17 -13.51 -5.91 -9.78
N LEU A 18 -12.28 -5.97 -9.27
CA LEU A 18 -11.67 -4.89 -8.49
C LEU A 18 -10.74 -4.08 -9.40
N VAL A 19 -11.01 -2.78 -9.52
CA VAL A 19 -10.19 -1.87 -10.33
C VAL A 19 -8.87 -1.61 -9.61
N GLY A 20 -7.74 -1.77 -10.29
CA GLY A 20 -6.41 -1.45 -9.73
C GLY A 20 -6.13 0.05 -9.70
N PHE A 21 -5.67 0.56 -8.55
CA PHE A 21 -5.25 1.94 -8.34
C PHE A 21 -3.77 1.96 -7.90
N PRO A 22 -2.88 2.62 -8.66
CA PRO A 22 -1.48 2.74 -8.30
C PRO A 22 -1.27 3.91 -7.33
N THR A 23 -0.50 3.71 -6.27
CA THR A 23 0.04 4.78 -5.40
C THR A 23 1.49 5.08 -5.76
N TYR A 24 1.80 5.02 -7.05
CA TYR A 24 3.12 5.24 -7.63
C TYR A 24 2.98 5.84 -9.02
N GLY A 25 4.10 6.25 -9.60
CA GLY A 25 4.20 6.71 -10.98
C GLY A 25 5.40 6.12 -11.69
N HIS A 26 5.38 6.23 -13.02
CA HIS A 26 6.52 5.88 -13.87
C HIS A 26 7.20 7.14 -14.37
N ASN A 27 8.51 7.22 -14.16
CA ASN A 27 9.31 8.37 -14.59
C ASN A 27 10.24 8.03 -15.76
N PHE A 28 10.61 9.06 -16.52
CA PHE A 28 11.38 8.99 -17.75
C PHE A 28 12.38 10.13 -17.83
N ILE A 29 13.44 9.93 -18.61
CA ILE A 29 14.31 11.00 -19.08
C ILE A 29 13.86 11.42 -20.48
N LEU A 30 13.38 12.65 -20.63
CA LEU A 30 13.03 13.26 -21.90
C LEU A 30 14.29 13.45 -22.76
N GLN A 31 14.14 13.18 -24.05
CA GLN A 31 15.18 13.46 -25.04
C GLN A 31 15.36 14.98 -25.24
N ASN A 32 14.26 15.73 -25.20
CA ASN A 32 14.25 17.19 -25.28
C ASN A 32 13.53 17.78 -24.05
N PRO A 33 14.23 18.51 -23.15
CA PRO A 33 13.62 19.13 -21.96
C PRO A 33 12.48 20.12 -22.26
N SER A 34 12.41 20.64 -23.49
CA SER A 34 11.34 21.55 -23.91
C SER A 34 10.10 20.84 -24.47
N ASP A 35 10.19 19.53 -24.75
CA ASP A 35 9.06 18.71 -25.17
C ASP A 35 8.59 17.86 -24.00
N THR A 36 7.59 18.37 -23.28
CA THR A 36 7.11 17.79 -22.01
C THR A 36 5.71 17.20 -22.11
N ALA A 37 5.13 17.19 -23.32
CA ALA A 37 3.81 16.65 -23.56
C ALA A 37 3.80 15.12 -23.43
N VAL A 38 2.61 14.57 -23.20
CA VAL A 38 2.40 13.12 -23.28
C VAL A 38 2.77 12.62 -24.68
N GLY A 39 3.59 11.57 -24.75
CA GLY A 39 4.12 11.02 -26.00
C GLY A 39 5.44 11.63 -26.45
N ALA A 40 6.00 12.60 -25.71
CA ALA A 40 7.34 13.13 -25.97
C ALA A 40 8.41 12.01 -25.95
N PRO A 41 9.41 12.04 -26.85
CA PRO A 41 10.46 11.03 -26.87
C PRO A 41 11.28 10.99 -25.57
N ALA A 42 11.50 9.78 -25.05
CA ALA A 42 12.34 9.54 -23.88
C ALA A 42 13.60 8.73 -24.26
N THR A 43 14.72 9.02 -23.60
CA THR A 43 15.97 8.25 -23.77
C THR A 43 16.03 7.02 -22.88
N GLY A 44 15.16 6.93 -21.87
CA GLY A 44 15.12 5.81 -20.96
C GLY A 44 14.30 6.06 -19.70
N PRO A 45 14.36 5.13 -18.72
CA PRO A 45 13.71 5.29 -17.44
C PRO A 45 14.31 6.46 -16.66
N GLY A 46 13.48 7.14 -15.86
CA GLY A 46 13.90 8.24 -15.01
C GLY A 46 14.77 7.77 -13.83
N PRO A 47 15.36 8.71 -13.07
CA PRO A 47 16.20 8.38 -11.93
C PRO A 47 15.42 7.61 -10.87
N ALA A 48 16.10 6.72 -10.16
CA ALA A 48 15.51 6.03 -9.03
C ALA A 48 15.20 7.01 -7.89
N GLY A 49 14.03 6.86 -7.26
CA GLY A 49 13.69 7.61 -6.07
C GLY A 49 14.61 7.26 -4.88
N PRO A 50 14.79 8.20 -3.92
CA PRO A 50 15.69 7.99 -2.79
C PRO A 50 15.28 6.82 -1.87
N TYR A 51 14.00 6.46 -1.85
CA TYR A 51 13.44 5.40 -1.02
C TYR A 51 13.15 4.13 -1.82
N THR A 52 12.43 4.24 -2.94
CA THR A 52 12.09 3.07 -3.78
C THR A 52 13.31 2.48 -4.47
N ARG A 53 14.32 3.30 -4.78
CA ARG A 53 15.60 2.89 -5.37
C ARG A 53 15.47 2.07 -6.66
N GLN A 54 14.40 2.32 -7.41
CA GLN A 54 14.12 1.67 -8.68
C GLN A 54 14.02 2.72 -9.79
N SER A 55 14.87 2.60 -10.82
CA SER A 55 14.81 3.48 -11.98
C SER A 55 13.50 3.26 -12.77
N GLY A 56 12.90 4.34 -13.26
CA GLY A 56 11.64 4.30 -13.99
C GLY A 56 10.41 4.22 -13.08
N PHE A 57 10.56 4.44 -11.78
CA PHE A 57 9.53 4.20 -10.77
C PHE A 57 9.68 5.17 -9.60
N LEU A 58 8.57 5.75 -9.14
CA LEU A 58 8.52 6.62 -7.96
C LEU A 58 7.26 6.33 -7.15
N ALA A 59 7.39 6.23 -5.83
CA ALA A 59 6.22 6.20 -4.93
C ALA A 59 5.51 7.57 -4.92
N TYR A 60 4.23 7.61 -4.53
CA TYR A 60 3.47 8.87 -4.48
C TYR A 60 4.15 9.94 -3.60
N TYR A 61 4.69 9.54 -2.45
CA TYR A 61 5.42 10.45 -1.56
C TYR A 61 6.74 10.97 -2.16
N GLU A 62 7.40 10.22 -3.05
CA GLU A 62 8.58 10.69 -3.79
C GLU A 62 8.18 11.70 -4.87
N ILE A 63 7.03 11.48 -5.52
CA ILE A 63 6.47 12.43 -6.49
C ILE A 63 6.07 13.74 -5.80
N CYS A 64 5.52 13.69 -4.59
CA CYS A 64 5.27 14.90 -3.79
C CYS A 64 6.55 15.69 -3.49
N THR A 65 7.67 15.00 -3.26
CA THR A 65 8.97 15.64 -3.09
C THR A 65 9.44 16.29 -4.40
N PHE A 66 9.31 15.58 -5.52
CA PHE A 66 9.64 16.12 -6.84
C PHE A 66 8.85 17.40 -7.16
N LEU A 67 7.56 17.43 -6.80
CA LEU A 67 6.70 18.61 -6.90
C LEU A 67 7.13 19.73 -5.96
N SER A 68 7.42 19.44 -4.68
CA SER A 68 7.86 20.45 -3.73
C SER A 68 9.21 21.06 -4.10
N ASP A 69 10.04 20.31 -4.82
CA ASP A 69 11.33 20.76 -5.32
C ASP A 69 11.22 21.61 -6.60
N GLY A 70 10.02 22.00 -7.00
CA GLY A 70 9.78 22.93 -8.11
C GLY A 70 9.53 22.27 -9.46
N ALA A 71 9.15 20.99 -9.50
CA ALA A 71 8.61 20.41 -10.72
C ALA A 71 7.28 21.07 -11.11
N THR A 72 7.04 21.19 -12.42
CA THR A 72 5.77 21.68 -12.94
C THR A 72 4.80 20.52 -13.05
N GLN A 73 3.64 20.62 -12.39
CA GLN A 73 2.53 19.69 -12.59
C GLN A 73 1.69 20.14 -13.79
N ALA A 74 1.29 19.18 -14.61
CA ALA A 74 0.33 19.35 -15.68
C ALA A 74 -0.76 18.29 -15.61
N TRP A 75 -1.89 18.55 -16.28
CA TRP A 75 -3.03 17.65 -16.31
C TRP A 75 -3.28 17.19 -17.74
N ASP A 76 -3.30 15.87 -17.94
CA ASP A 76 -3.69 15.29 -19.21
C ASP A 76 -5.22 15.12 -19.26
N ALA A 77 -5.89 16.11 -19.84
CA ALA A 77 -7.35 16.15 -19.87
C ALA A 77 -8.00 14.95 -20.60
N PRO A 78 -7.50 14.48 -21.76
CA PRO A 78 -7.99 13.26 -22.38
C PRO A 78 -7.89 11.98 -21.54
N GLN A 79 -6.91 11.87 -20.64
CA GLN A 79 -6.66 10.66 -19.85
C GLN A 79 -7.06 10.78 -18.37
N ASP A 80 -7.52 11.97 -17.93
CA ASP A 80 -7.95 12.27 -16.57
C ASP A 80 -6.90 11.94 -15.49
N VAL A 81 -5.61 12.16 -15.81
CA VAL A 81 -4.48 11.90 -14.90
C VAL A 81 -3.46 13.04 -14.93
N PRO A 82 -2.74 13.26 -13.82
CA PRO A 82 -1.64 14.21 -13.78
C PRO A 82 -0.35 13.63 -14.38
N TYR A 83 0.52 14.53 -14.77
CA TYR A 83 1.95 14.26 -14.91
C TYR A 83 2.75 15.46 -14.38
N ALA A 84 4.04 15.27 -14.12
CA ALA A 84 4.92 16.35 -13.67
C ALA A 84 6.26 16.27 -14.37
N TYR A 85 6.93 17.40 -14.52
CA TYR A 85 8.25 17.46 -15.16
C TYR A 85 9.15 18.56 -14.58
N LYS A 86 10.45 18.32 -14.62
CA LYS A 86 11.50 19.25 -14.18
C LYS A 86 12.79 18.97 -14.93
N GLY A 87 13.29 19.97 -15.67
CA GLY A 87 14.43 19.74 -16.56
C GLY A 87 14.07 18.67 -17.61
N ASN A 88 14.84 17.58 -17.65
CA ASN A 88 14.56 16.44 -18.52
C ASN A 88 13.84 15.29 -17.79
N GLU A 89 13.50 15.41 -16.51
CA GLU A 89 12.74 14.38 -15.80
C GLU A 89 11.24 14.59 -16.00
N TRP A 90 10.53 13.49 -16.27
CA TRP A 90 9.08 13.47 -16.46
C TRP A 90 8.49 12.30 -15.69
N VAL A 91 7.35 12.48 -15.02
CA VAL A 91 6.65 11.40 -14.30
C VAL A 91 5.15 11.46 -14.56
N GLY A 92 4.58 10.32 -14.97
CA GLY A 92 3.14 10.11 -15.07
C GLY A 92 2.67 9.32 -13.86
N TYR A 93 1.59 9.76 -13.22
CA TYR A 93 1.18 9.22 -11.92
C TYR A 93 -0.31 9.46 -11.65
N ASP A 94 -0.77 9.09 -10.46
CA ASP A 94 -2.10 9.39 -9.95
C ASP A 94 -2.05 10.31 -8.73
N ASN A 95 -3.05 11.17 -8.57
CA ASN A 95 -3.22 12.01 -7.39
C ASN A 95 -4.66 11.92 -6.85
N ILE A 96 -4.97 12.68 -5.80
CA ILE A 96 -6.33 12.75 -5.22
C ILE A 96 -7.39 13.03 -6.29
N LYS A 97 -7.12 13.92 -7.26
CA LYS A 97 -8.07 14.27 -8.31
C LYS A 97 -8.34 13.08 -9.24
N SER A 98 -7.31 12.43 -9.78
CA SER A 98 -7.49 11.28 -10.67
C SER A 98 -8.10 10.08 -9.94
N PHE A 99 -7.76 9.88 -8.66
CA PHE A 99 -8.40 8.87 -7.82
C PHE A 99 -9.91 9.11 -7.69
N ASN A 100 -10.35 10.34 -7.41
CA ASN A 100 -11.79 10.66 -7.35
C ASN A 100 -12.49 10.39 -8.69
N LEU A 101 -11.91 10.83 -9.81
CA LEU A 101 -12.48 10.60 -11.15
C LEU A 101 -12.61 9.11 -11.47
N LYS A 102 -11.59 8.32 -11.14
CA LYS A 102 -11.61 6.86 -11.31
C LYS A 102 -12.61 6.19 -10.39
N VAL A 103 -12.84 6.68 -9.17
CA VAL A 103 -13.89 6.17 -8.27
C VAL A 103 -15.28 6.45 -8.83
N ASP A 104 -15.53 7.65 -9.35
CA ASP A 104 -16.81 7.98 -9.97
C ASP A 104 -17.09 7.08 -11.18
N TRP A 105 -16.08 6.88 -12.02
CA TRP A 105 -16.15 5.94 -13.15
C TRP A 105 -16.38 4.49 -12.69
N LEU A 106 -15.70 4.03 -11.65
CA LEU A 106 -15.83 2.69 -11.07
C LEU A 106 -17.27 2.44 -10.61
N LYS A 107 -17.85 3.39 -9.86
CA LYS A 107 -19.22 3.32 -9.35
C LYS A 107 -20.24 3.32 -10.49
N LYS A 108 -20.07 4.23 -11.46
CA LYS A 108 -20.92 4.29 -12.65
C LYS A 108 -20.89 2.99 -13.46
N SER A 109 -19.74 2.32 -13.48
CA SER A 109 -19.52 1.06 -14.19
C SER A 109 -19.97 -0.18 -13.42
N LYS A 110 -20.36 -0.01 -12.15
CA LYS A 110 -20.81 -1.07 -11.22
C LYS A 110 -19.76 -2.15 -10.98
N PHE A 111 -18.49 -1.76 -10.91
CA PHE A 111 -17.42 -2.67 -10.51
C PHE A 111 -17.45 -2.96 -9.00
N GLY A 112 -16.93 -4.12 -8.60
CA GLY A 112 -17.00 -4.65 -7.23
C GLY A 112 -16.23 -3.85 -6.19
N GLY A 113 -15.25 -3.05 -6.61
CA GLY A 113 -14.46 -2.22 -5.71
C GLY A 113 -13.11 -1.82 -6.30
N ALA A 114 -12.22 -1.36 -5.44
CA ALA A 114 -10.86 -0.96 -5.79
C ALA A 114 -9.85 -1.87 -5.09
N MET A 115 -8.75 -2.18 -5.79
CA MET A 115 -7.53 -2.75 -5.24
C MET A 115 -6.43 -1.68 -5.35
N VAL A 116 -5.55 -1.60 -4.35
CA VAL A 116 -4.46 -0.62 -4.34
C VAL A 116 -3.12 -1.31 -4.38
N TRP A 117 -2.26 -0.88 -5.29
CA TRP A 117 -0.85 -1.21 -5.27
C TRP A 117 -0.03 0.07 -5.03
N ALA A 118 0.52 0.30 -3.84
CA ALA A 118 0.41 -0.49 -2.61
C ALA A 118 0.31 0.44 -1.38
N LEU A 119 0.09 -0.14 -0.20
CA LEU A 119 -0.10 0.61 1.04
C LEU A 119 1.12 1.49 1.38
N ASP A 120 2.32 0.93 1.24
CA ASP A 120 3.61 1.54 1.61
C ASP A 120 4.09 2.63 0.64
N MET A 121 3.43 2.81 -0.51
CA MET A 121 3.79 3.81 -1.52
C MET A 121 2.87 5.03 -1.53
N ASP A 122 1.75 4.97 -0.82
CA ASP A 122 0.99 6.17 -0.46
C ASP A 122 1.78 7.01 0.57
N ASP A 123 1.41 8.27 0.79
CA ASP A 123 2.02 9.08 1.86
C ASP A 123 1.47 8.63 3.24
N PHE A 124 1.89 7.45 3.68
CA PHE A 124 1.41 6.79 4.89
C PHE A 124 1.75 7.56 6.18
N THR A 125 2.82 8.36 6.15
CA THR A 125 3.19 9.26 7.26
C THR A 125 2.43 10.58 7.21
N GLY A 126 2.02 11.03 6.01
CA GLY A 126 1.40 12.31 5.75
C GLY A 126 2.39 13.48 5.73
N THR A 127 3.68 13.21 5.66
CA THR A 127 4.74 14.22 5.82
C THR A 127 5.26 14.77 4.51
N PHE A 128 5.07 14.06 3.40
CA PHE A 128 5.65 14.42 2.10
C PHE A 128 4.71 15.32 1.30
N CYS A 129 3.44 14.91 1.20
CA CYS A 129 2.43 15.58 0.39
C CYS A 129 1.67 16.66 1.17
N LYS A 130 1.68 16.60 2.52
CA LYS A 130 0.88 17.46 3.41
C LYS A 130 -0.63 17.35 3.17
N GLU A 131 -1.07 16.16 2.77
CA GLU A 131 -2.47 15.83 2.44
C GLU A 131 -3.13 14.93 3.52
N GLY A 132 -2.45 14.73 4.66
CA GLY A 132 -2.85 13.77 5.69
C GLY A 132 -2.22 12.38 5.47
N LYS A 133 -2.47 11.43 6.38
CA LYS A 133 -1.97 10.06 6.25
C LYS A 133 -2.77 9.29 5.21
N TYR A 134 -2.09 8.52 4.38
CA TYR A 134 -2.71 7.71 3.32
C TYR A 134 -3.68 8.52 2.45
N PRO A 135 -3.25 9.64 1.85
CA PRO A 135 -4.16 10.55 1.15
C PRO A 135 -4.88 9.89 -0.02
N LEU A 136 -4.20 9.03 -0.79
CA LEU A 136 -4.79 8.36 -1.94
C LEU A 136 -5.76 7.25 -1.49
N ILE A 137 -5.36 6.40 -0.54
CA ILE A 137 -6.21 5.30 -0.07
C ILE A 137 -7.41 5.84 0.72
N SER A 138 -7.24 6.92 1.49
CA SER A 138 -8.34 7.62 2.16
C SER A 138 -9.32 8.22 1.15
N THR A 139 -8.84 8.71 0.01
CA THR A 139 -9.69 9.17 -1.10
C THR A 139 -10.56 8.03 -1.64
N LEU A 140 -10.00 6.83 -1.82
CA LEU A 140 -10.77 5.64 -2.21
C LEU A 140 -11.82 5.24 -1.17
N LYS A 141 -11.41 5.13 0.10
CA LYS A 141 -12.30 4.77 1.21
C LYS A 141 -13.52 5.70 1.25
N LYS A 142 -13.28 7.02 1.16
CA LYS A 142 -14.32 8.03 1.15
C LYS A 142 -15.21 7.96 -0.10
N GLY A 143 -14.61 7.90 -1.28
CA GLY A 143 -15.37 7.87 -2.54
C GLY A 143 -16.26 6.62 -2.70
N LEU A 144 -15.83 5.50 -2.11
CA LEU A 144 -16.58 4.25 -2.04
C LEU A 144 -17.61 4.21 -0.90
N GLY A 145 -17.72 5.25 -0.07
CA GLY A 145 -18.70 5.35 1.01
C GLY A 145 -18.37 4.48 2.23
N LEU A 146 -17.09 4.18 2.46
CA LEU A 146 -16.64 3.30 3.55
C LEU A 146 -16.25 4.06 4.83
N ASP A 147 -16.52 5.36 4.91
CA ASP A 147 -16.15 6.22 6.07
C ASP A 147 -16.96 5.92 7.33
N SER A 148 -18.17 5.38 7.18
CA SER A 148 -19.11 5.12 8.27
C SER A 148 -19.10 3.67 8.76
N GLY A 149 -18.27 2.81 8.17
CA GLY A 149 -18.12 1.44 8.64
C GLY A 149 -17.41 1.44 9.98
N ASP A 150 -18.07 0.95 11.02
CA ASP A 150 -17.39 0.60 12.26
C ASP A 150 -16.17 -0.25 11.88
N CYS A 151 -14.98 0.17 12.31
CA CYS A 151 -13.76 -0.60 12.13
C CYS A 151 -13.80 -1.77 13.12
N VAL A 152 -14.79 -2.65 12.98
CA VAL A 152 -14.91 -3.86 13.77
C VAL A 152 -14.01 -4.88 13.09
N PRO A 153 -12.86 -5.24 13.68
CA PRO A 153 -12.15 -6.42 13.22
C PRO A 153 -13.14 -7.58 13.23
N PRO A 154 -13.23 -8.38 12.16
CA PRO A 154 -14.05 -9.59 12.16
C PRO A 154 -13.83 -10.35 13.46
N ALA A 155 -14.92 -10.71 14.16
CA ALA A 155 -14.84 -11.46 15.43
C ALA A 155 -14.08 -12.79 15.27
N GLU A 156 -14.05 -13.30 14.03
CA GLU A 156 -13.24 -14.41 13.60
C GLU A 156 -12.33 -13.96 12.46
N PRO A 157 -11.03 -14.33 12.45
CA PRO A 157 -10.19 -14.11 11.29
C PRO A 157 -10.87 -14.68 10.05
N ASN A 158 -10.88 -13.93 8.95
CA ASN A 158 -11.35 -14.47 7.67
C ASN A 158 -10.65 -15.82 7.43
N PRO A 159 -11.38 -16.87 7.01
CA PRO A 159 -10.76 -18.15 6.69
C PRO A 159 -9.61 -17.88 5.70
N PRO A 160 -8.47 -18.58 5.83
CA PRO A 160 -7.37 -18.44 4.90
C PRO A 160 -7.93 -18.54 3.48
N VAL A 161 -7.60 -17.58 2.62
CA VAL A 161 -7.82 -17.73 1.19
C VAL A 161 -7.10 -19.03 0.83
N THR A 162 -7.89 -20.04 0.46
CA THR A 162 -7.49 -21.44 0.20
C THR A 162 -6.02 -21.54 -0.16
N GLU A 163 -5.23 -22.21 0.68
CA GLU A 163 -3.81 -22.41 0.46
C GLU A 163 -3.57 -22.89 -0.98
N ALA A 164 -2.65 -22.25 -1.68
CA ALA A 164 -2.09 -22.81 -2.90
C ALA A 164 -1.56 -24.23 -2.56
N PRO A 165 -1.75 -25.22 -3.45
CA PRO A 165 -1.39 -26.60 -3.16
C PRO A 165 0.07 -26.71 -2.67
N PRO A 166 0.35 -27.54 -1.64
CA PRO A 166 1.66 -27.55 -1.02
C PRO A 166 2.72 -28.03 -2.01
N SER A 167 3.63 -27.14 -2.39
CA SER A 167 4.88 -27.52 -3.00
C SER A 167 5.74 -28.20 -1.92
N GLN A 168 6.04 -29.48 -2.10
CA GLN A 168 6.98 -30.20 -1.25
C GLN A 168 8.38 -29.58 -1.37
N GLY A 169 8.69 -28.67 -0.45
CA GLY A 169 10.04 -28.17 -0.20
C GLY A 169 10.55 -28.78 1.09
N GLY A 170 11.30 -29.88 0.99
CA GLY A 170 12.00 -30.47 2.13
C GLY A 170 13.09 -29.53 2.65
N GLY A 171 12.97 -29.11 3.90
CA GLY A 171 13.96 -28.33 4.62
C GLY A 171 14.02 -28.78 6.07
N SER A 172 15.07 -29.53 6.41
CA SER A 172 15.29 -30.19 7.69
C SER A 172 16.00 -29.28 8.70
N GLY A 173 15.55 -29.32 9.96
CA GLY A 173 16.42 -29.26 11.14
C GLY A 173 16.45 -27.96 11.95
N GLY A 174 15.98 -28.01 13.21
CA GLY A 174 16.16 -26.90 14.16
C GLY A 174 15.47 -26.96 15.53
N SER A 175 15.59 -28.08 16.26
CA SER A 175 15.60 -28.23 17.73
C SER A 175 14.69 -27.35 18.64
N GLY A 176 13.66 -27.98 19.24
CA GLY A 176 13.65 -28.19 20.70
C GLY A 176 13.04 -27.14 21.65
N GLY A 177 12.07 -26.32 21.24
CA GLY A 177 11.31 -25.46 22.17
C GLY A 177 9.95 -26.05 22.52
N SER A 178 9.68 -26.34 23.80
CA SER A 178 8.32 -26.65 24.30
C SER A 178 7.67 -25.39 24.85
N GLY A 179 6.46 -25.02 24.40
CA GLY A 179 5.70 -23.87 24.93
C GLY A 179 5.08 -22.99 23.85
N PHE A 180 4.59 -21.81 24.25
CA PHE A 180 3.94 -20.82 23.36
C PHE A 180 4.78 -20.43 22.14
N CYS A 181 6.11 -20.46 22.26
CA CYS A 181 7.06 -20.02 21.24
C CYS A 181 7.52 -21.13 20.28
N ALA A 182 6.97 -22.35 20.40
CA ALA A 182 7.30 -23.44 19.50
C ALA A 182 6.95 -23.06 18.04
N GLY A 183 7.95 -23.04 17.16
CA GLY A 183 7.80 -22.66 15.75
C GLY A 183 7.58 -21.16 15.49
N LYS A 184 7.64 -20.30 16.52
CA LYS A 184 7.60 -18.84 16.34
C LYS A 184 9.00 -18.29 16.07
N ALA A 185 9.07 -17.21 15.30
CA ALA A 185 10.28 -16.42 15.15
C ALA A 185 10.68 -15.76 16.48
N ASN A 186 11.92 -15.28 16.58
CA ASN A 186 12.35 -14.52 17.74
C ASN A 186 11.61 -13.17 17.78
N GLY A 187 11.08 -12.78 18.94
CA GLY A 187 10.27 -11.57 19.06
C GLY A 187 9.38 -11.54 20.30
N VAL A 188 8.64 -10.45 20.46
CA VAL A 188 7.71 -10.25 21.57
C VAL A 188 6.28 -10.43 21.10
N TYR A 189 5.50 -11.21 21.84
CA TYR A 189 4.14 -11.62 21.46
C TYR A 189 3.18 -11.40 22.63
N ALA A 190 1.96 -10.96 22.36
CA ALA A 190 0.94 -10.82 23.40
C ALA A 190 0.62 -12.17 24.06
N ASP A 191 0.42 -12.14 25.38
CA ASP A 191 -0.16 -13.29 26.08
C ASP A 191 -1.68 -13.33 25.81
N PRO A 192 -2.22 -14.44 25.24
CA PRO A 192 -3.64 -14.56 24.97
C PRO A 192 -4.51 -14.65 26.23
N ALA A 193 -3.93 -15.01 27.39
CA ALA A 193 -4.66 -15.18 28.64
C ALA A 193 -4.68 -13.91 29.52
N ASP A 194 -3.66 -13.05 29.43
CA ASP A 194 -3.56 -11.83 30.23
C ASP A 194 -2.96 -10.67 29.41
N LYS A 195 -3.76 -9.62 29.23
CA LYS A 195 -3.36 -8.41 28.49
C LYS A 195 -2.18 -7.66 29.11
N ARG A 196 -1.85 -7.93 30.37
CA ARG A 196 -0.69 -7.34 31.05
C ARG A 196 0.60 -8.10 30.79
N ASN A 197 0.51 -9.30 30.20
CA ASN A 197 1.66 -10.14 29.96
C ASN A 197 2.00 -10.24 28.47
N PHE A 198 3.23 -10.63 28.21
CA PHE A 198 3.73 -10.92 26.89
C PHE A 198 4.81 -12.00 26.95
N TYR A 199 4.94 -12.76 25.87
CA TYR A 199 5.99 -13.74 25.68
C TYR A 199 7.13 -13.16 24.86
N ASN A 200 8.33 -13.17 25.41
CA ASN A 200 9.55 -13.03 24.63
C ASN A 200 9.96 -14.42 24.13
N CYS A 201 9.99 -14.60 22.80
CA CYS A 201 10.40 -15.84 22.16
C CYS A 201 11.86 -15.74 21.72
N VAL A 202 12.70 -16.66 22.21
CA VAL A 202 14.11 -16.77 21.79
C VAL A 202 14.46 -18.23 21.52
N ASN A 203 14.78 -18.54 20.27
CA ASN A 203 15.13 -19.87 19.77
C ASN A 203 14.07 -20.93 20.15
N GLY A 204 12.79 -20.59 19.97
CA GLY A 204 11.66 -21.46 20.31
C GLY A 204 11.31 -21.55 21.80
N ASN A 205 12.08 -20.92 22.70
CA ASN A 205 11.80 -20.90 24.13
C ASN A 205 10.88 -19.74 24.52
N SER A 206 9.96 -20.00 25.45
CA SER A 206 8.99 -19.02 25.95
C SER A 206 9.44 -18.39 27.25
N TYR A 207 9.56 -17.06 27.27
CA TYR A 207 9.80 -16.27 28.47
C TYR A 207 8.62 -15.34 28.72
N LEU A 208 7.79 -15.68 29.71
CA LEU A 208 6.67 -14.83 30.12
C LEU A 208 7.20 -13.60 30.87
N GLN A 209 6.73 -12.42 30.48
CA GLN A 209 7.03 -11.15 31.12
C GLN A 209 5.73 -10.38 31.36
N SER A 210 5.75 -9.50 32.34
CA SER A 210 4.62 -8.63 32.68
C SER A 210 4.99 -7.18 32.46
N CYS A 211 4.04 -6.41 31.93
CA CYS A 211 4.11 -4.97 31.88
C CYS A 211 4.16 -4.37 33.29
N GLN A 212 4.70 -3.15 33.40
CA GLN A 212 4.65 -2.41 34.66
C GLN A 212 3.20 -2.23 35.14
N ALA A 213 3.02 -2.10 36.45
CA ALA A 213 1.70 -1.98 37.05
C ALA A 213 0.89 -0.83 36.41
N GLY A 214 -0.29 -1.16 35.89
CA GLY A 214 -1.18 -0.21 35.21
C GLY A 214 -1.05 -0.18 33.68
N LEU A 215 -0.07 -0.88 33.10
CA LEU A 215 0.12 -0.96 31.65
C LEU A 215 -0.36 -2.31 31.09
N VAL A 216 -0.70 -2.31 29.80
CA VAL A 216 -1.03 -3.50 29.00
C VAL A 216 -0.09 -3.60 27.81
N PHE A 217 0.13 -4.81 27.32
CA PHE A 217 0.97 -5.01 26.14
C PHE A 217 0.23 -4.60 24.87
N ASP A 218 0.84 -3.71 24.09
CA ASP A 218 0.35 -3.22 22.80
C ASP A 218 1.17 -3.86 21.66
N PRO A 219 0.57 -4.78 20.88
CA PRO A 219 1.24 -5.43 19.77
C PRO A 219 1.68 -4.47 18.65
N SER A 220 1.06 -3.30 18.52
CA SER A 220 1.37 -2.35 17.44
C SER A 220 2.76 -1.72 17.59
N CYS A 221 3.20 -1.52 18.83
CA CYS A 221 4.53 -1.02 19.17
C CYS A 221 5.45 -2.10 19.76
N SER A 222 4.93 -3.32 20.00
CA SER A 222 5.60 -4.37 20.77
C SER A 222 6.10 -3.86 22.13
N CYS A 223 5.27 -3.06 22.81
CA CYS A 223 5.64 -2.32 24.01
C CYS A 223 4.49 -2.32 25.05
N CYS A 224 4.80 -1.97 26.30
CA CYS A 224 3.78 -1.78 27.33
C CYS A 224 3.26 -0.34 27.29
N ASN A 225 1.95 -0.18 27.09
CA ASN A 225 1.29 1.11 26.98
C ASN A 225 0.04 1.15 27.88
N TRP A 226 -0.55 2.34 28.03
CA TRP A 226 -1.84 2.49 28.71
C TRP A 226 -2.94 1.80 27.91
N ALA A 227 -3.90 1.20 28.62
CA ALA A 227 -5.06 0.52 28.03
C ALA A 227 -6.04 1.50 27.36
#